data_AF-A0A6N8H0H9-F1
#
_entry.id   AF-A0A6N8H0H9-F1
#
_cell.length_a   1.000
_cell.length_b   1.000
_cell.length_c   1.000
_cell.angle_alpha   90.00
_cell.angle_beta   90.00
_cell.angle_gamma   90.00
#
_symmetry.space_group_name_H-M   'P 1'
#
loop_
_entity.id
_entity.type
_entity.pdbx_description
1 polymer ?
#
loop_
_entity_poly.entity_id
_entity_poly.type
_entity_poly.pdbx_seq_one_letter_code
_entity_poly.pdbx_strand_id
1 'polypeptide(L)'
;MMASVTLLPSAYDSDLSSYASVNSSYPLSNGLNSSPDSDTYAEINLTTGNRATSTLAVKFDMSQVPAGATIDSITCRIKARISNSSPYVLTGVAQLYYGATAMGGEVELGTSAVAQTFNDVGYWDRDRLSQLTLLITCTRGVMGGSNSQTLRFYGAELVVNYTGGSTGPTEQLMLKQNGAWGAVSKVYKKVNGLWVEQSDLAGLFDTQTNYVKG
;
A
#
# COMPACT_ATOMS: atom_id res chain seq x y z
N MET A 1 -8.28 -10.42 -17.85
CA MET A 1 -9.22 -10.16 -16.75
C MET A 1 -8.58 -9.11 -15.86
N MET A 2 -9.30 -8.06 -15.51
CA MET A 2 -8.83 -7.05 -14.56
C MET A 2 -9.13 -7.56 -13.15
N ALA A 3 -8.12 -7.51 -12.28
CA ALA A 3 -8.21 -7.87 -10.87
C ALA A 3 -7.83 -6.65 -10.01
N SER A 4 -8.13 -6.74 -8.71
CA SER A 4 -7.84 -5.66 -7.77
C SER A 4 -7.27 -6.23 -6.49
N VAL A 5 -6.37 -5.48 -5.86
CA VAL A 5 -5.91 -5.73 -4.50
C VAL A 5 -6.03 -4.45 -3.67
N THR A 6 -6.50 -4.61 -2.44
CA THR A 6 -6.65 -3.53 -1.47
C THR A 6 -5.57 -3.66 -0.41
N LEU A 7 -4.75 -2.63 -0.25
CA LEU A 7 -3.62 -2.60 0.65
C LEU A 7 -3.84 -1.56 1.74
N LEU A 8 -3.45 -1.91 2.96
CA LEU A 8 -3.47 -1.02 4.12
C LEU A 8 -2.03 -0.58 4.46
N PRO A 9 -1.85 0.54 5.19
CA PRO A 9 -0.56 0.98 5.68
C PRO A 9 0.18 -0.14 6.40
N SER A 10 1.35 -0.52 5.90
CA SER A 10 2.15 -1.62 6.47
C SER A 10 3.32 -1.10 7.31
N ALA A 11 3.84 0.08 6.99
CA ALA A 11 4.95 0.71 7.70
C ALA A 11 4.98 2.22 7.49
N TYR A 12 5.85 2.89 8.24
CA TYR A 12 6.27 4.26 7.96
C TYR A 12 7.72 4.27 7.49
N ASP A 13 8.03 5.20 6.60
CA ASP A 13 9.40 5.46 6.14
C ASP A 13 10.02 6.51 7.07
N SER A 14 10.93 6.08 7.95
CA SER A 14 11.56 6.97 8.93
C SER A 14 12.50 8.00 8.30
N ASP A 15 13.05 7.70 7.12
CA ASP A 15 14.01 8.57 6.45
C ASP A 15 13.30 9.69 5.68
N LEU A 16 12.09 9.41 5.18
CA LEU A 16 11.22 10.40 4.55
C LEU A 16 10.27 11.11 5.53
N SER A 17 10.08 10.57 6.73
CA SER A 17 9.24 11.20 7.75
C SER A 17 10.02 12.24 8.54
N SER A 18 9.42 13.41 8.75
CA SER A 18 10.00 14.49 9.53
C SER A 18 8.93 15.23 10.32
N TYR A 19 8.94 15.12 11.64
CA TYR A 19 8.00 15.81 12.53
C TYR A 19 8.64 15.98 13.92
N ALA A 20 8.06 16.80 14.78
CA ALA A 20 8.65 17.11 16.08
C ALA A 20 8.59 15.92 17.05
N SER A 21 7.44 15.27 17.17
CA SER A 21 7.24 14.11 18.05
C SER A 21 5.95 13.35 17.74
N VAL A 22 5.82 12.15 18.30
CA VAL A 22 4.58 11.37 18.31
C VAL A 22 3.90 11.51 19.67
N ASN A 23 2.58 11.65 19.70
CA ASN A 23 1.82 11.59 20.94
C ASN A 23 1.79 10.14 21.46
N SER A 24 2.32 9.90 22.66
CA SER A 24 2.41 8.55 23.23
C SER A 24 1.05 7.89 23.50
N SER A 25 -0.01 8.66 23.70
CA SER A 25 -1.38 8.13 23.84
C SER A 25 -2.02 7.73 22.50
N TYR A 26 -1.47 8.24 21.39
CA TYR A 26 -1.96 7.99 20.02
C TYR A 26 -0.77 7.60 19.12
N PRO A 27 -0.14 6.44 19.39
CA PRO A 27 1.09 6.04 18.73
C PRO A 27 0.90 5.80 17.23
N LEU A 28 1.99 5.86 16.46
CA LEU A 28 1.99 5.60 15.02
C LEU A 28 1.37 4.25 14.63
N SER A 29 1.50 3.23 15.48
CA SER A 29 0.89 1.91 15.27
C SER A 29 -0.62 1.97 15.07
N ASN A 30 -1.30 3.00 15.58
CA ASN A 30 -2.74 3.20 15.39
C ASN A 30 -3.13 3.48 13.93
N GLY A 31 -2.21 3.98 13.10
CA GLY A 31 -2.46 4.21 11.68
C GLY A 31 -2.04 3.04 10.79
N LEU A 32 -1.35 2.02 11.34
CA LEU A 32 -0.96 0.82 10.61
C LEU A 32 -2.11 -0.18 10.55
N ASN A 33 -2.20 -0.92 9.45
CA ASN A 33 -3.28 -1.88 9.16
C ASN A 33 -4.69 -1.30 9.38
N SER A 34 -4.83 0.01 9.21
CA SER A 34 -6.05 0.75 9.51
C SER A 34 -6.59 1.38 8.24
N SER A 35 -7.88 1.16 7.98
CA SER A 35 -8.57 1.73 6.84
C SER A 35 -9.05 3.16 7.15
N PRO A 36 -9.44 3.94 6.11
CA PRO A 36 -10.04 5.25 6.28
C PRO A 36 -11.36 5.26 7.06
N ASP A 37 -11.95 4.10 7.38
CA ASP A 37 -13.18 4.00 8.18
C ASP A 37 -12.89 3.84 9.69
N SER A 38 -11.62 3.76 10.08
CA SER A 38 -11.19 3.70 11.49
C SER A 38 -11.53 4.97 12.26
N ASP A 39 -11.87 4.82 13.54
CA ASP A 39 -11.99 5.91 14.52
C ASP A 39 -10.74 6.07 15.40
N THR A 40 -9.84 5.10 15.35
CA THR A 40 -8.53 5.15 16.02
C THR A 40 -7.54 5.90 15.14
N TYR A 41 -6.67 6.71 15.74
CA TYR A 41 -5.70 7.53 15.00
C TYR A 41 -4.33 7.55 15.66
N ALA A 42 -3.31 7.73 14.84
CA ALA A 42 -2.01 8.22 15.25
C ALA A 42 -2.03 9.75 15.29
N GLU A 43 -1.38 10.36 16.29
CA GLU A 43 -1.21 11.81 16.37
C GLU A 43 0.26 12.17 16.40
N ILE A 44 0.68 13.04 15.48
CA ILE A 44 2.02 13.63 15.47
C ILE A 44 1.95 15.12 15.75
N ASN A 45 2.94 15.62 16.47
CA ASN A 45 3.17 17.05 16.66
C ASN A 45 4.06 17.56 15.53
N LEU A 46 3.61 18.64 14.90
CA LEU A 46 4.31 19.22 13.76
C LEU A 46 5.47 20.11 14.24
N THR A 47 6.52 20.18 13.42
CA THR A 47 7.66 21.07 13.64
C THR A 47 7.20 22.52 13.71
N THR A 48 7.71 23.25 14.71
CA THR A 48 7.45 24.68 14.87
C THR A 48 8.37 25.51 13.97
N GLY A 49 7.94 26.71 13.65
CA GLY A 49 8.68 27.64 12.77
C GLY A 49 7.83 28.12 11.61
N ASN A 50 8.08 29.36 11.18
CA ASN A 50 7.41 29.92 10.01
C ASN A 50 7.84 29.13 8.77
N ARG A 51 6.86 28.71 7.95
CA ARG A 51 7.12 27.88 6.75
C ARG A 51 7.82 26.55 7.02
N ALA A 52 7.88 26.09 8.27
CA ALA A 52 8.36 24.75 8.58
C ALA A 52 7.43 23.71 7.95
N THR A 53 8.02 22.61 7.47
CA THR A 53 7.27 21.49 6.90
C THR A 53 7.45 20.27 7.79
N SER A 54 6.38 19.50 7.92
CA SER A 54 6.39 18.19 8.55
C SER A 54 5.77 17.17 7.61
N THR A 55 6.33 15.97 7.57
CA THR A 55 5.94 14.92 6.64
C THR A 55 5.76 13.61 7.39
N LEU A 56 4.67 12.92 7.13
CA LEU A 56 4.47 11.52 7.50
C LEU A 56 4.48 10.68 6.21
N ALA A 57 5.45 9.77 6.11
CA ALA A 57 5.61 8.92 4.93
C ALA A 57 5.09 7.51 5.22
N VAL A 58 4.03 7.11 4.52
CA VAL A 58 3.32 5.85 4.72
C VAL A 58 3.62 4.88 3.59
N LYS A 59 3.99 3.65 3.94
CA LYS A 59 4.27 2.55 3.01
C LYS A 59 3.16 1.51 3.03
N PHE A 60 3.08 0.78 1.93
CA PHE A 60 2.15 -0.32 1.72
C PHE A 60 2.93 -1.56 1.27
N ASP A 61 2.46 -2.75 1.62
CA ASP A 61 3.09 -4.00 1.19
C ASP A 61 2.67 -4.38 -0.24
N MET A 62 3.53 -4.05 -1.22
CA MET A 62 3.30 -4.37 -2.64
C MET A 62 3.51 -5.85 -2.98
N SER A 63 3.92 -6.70 -2.03
CA SER A 63 4.09 -8.13 -2.30
C SER A 63 2.78 -8.81 -2.71
N GLN A 64 1.63 -8.24 -2.32
CA GLN A 64 0.31 -8.76 -2.69
C GLN A 64 -0.13 -8.41 -4.11
N VAL A 65 0.55 -7.47 -4.78
CA VAL A 65 0.36 -7.25 -6.22
C VAL A 65 1.16 -8.35 -6.95
N PRO A 66 0.55 -9.18 -7.81
CA PRO A 66 1.23 -10.30 -8.45
C PRO A 66 2.46 -9.90 -9.27
N ALA A 67 3.45 -10.80 -9.32
CA ALA A 67 4.61 -10.64 -10.19
C ALA A 67 4.16 -10.68 -11.67
N GLY A 68 4.72 -9.78 -12.48
CA GLY A 68 4.36 -9.64 -13.90
C GLY A 68 3.00 -9.00 -14.17
N ALA A 69 2.32 -8.49 -13.14
CA ALA A 69 1.10 -7.72 -13.31
C ALA A 69 1.39 -6.39 -14.01
N THR A 70 0.55 -6.02 -14.97
CA THR A 70 0.49 -4.68 -15.55
C THR A 70 -0.49 -3.86 -14.72
N ILE A 71 -0.05 -2.70 -14.22
CA ILE A 71 -0.86 -1.86 -13.37
C ILE A 71 -1.73 -0.97 -14.23
N ASP A 72 -3.04 -1.08 -14.06
CA ASP A 72 -4.01 -0.31 -14.84
C ASP A 72 -4.35 1.01 -14.14
N SER A 73 -4.47 0.99 -12.81
CA SER A 73 -4.74 2.19 -12.01
C SER A 73 -4.44 1.98 -10.52
N ILE A 74 -4.10 3.06 -9.83
CA ILE A 74 -3.99 3.13 -8.38
C ILE A 74 -4.92 4.23 -7.84
N THR A 75 -5.73 3.86 -6.86
CA THR A 75 -6.60 4.79 -6.13
C THR A 75 -6.20 4.76 -4.66
N CYS A 76 -6.05 5.94 -4.05
CA CYS A 76 -5.82 6.06 -2.61
C CYS A 76 -7.01 6.72 -1.94
N ARG A 77 -7.51 6.10 -0.87
CA ARG A 77 -8.46 6.70 0.06
C ARG A 77 -7.75 6.90 1.40
N ILE A 78 -7.85 8.10 1.99
CA ILE A 78 -7.17 8.47 3.23
C ILE A 78 -8.14 9.16 4.19
N LYS A 79 -8.05 8.88 5.50
CA LYS A 79 -8.68 9.70 6.55
C LYS A 79 -7.61 10.32 7.43
N ALA A 80 -7.48 11.63 7.33
CA ALA A 80 -6.56 12.41 8.15
C ALA A 80 -7.16 13.80 8.41
N ARG A 81 -6.74 14.45 9.49
CA ARG A 81 -7.07 15.84 9.76
C ARG A 81 -5.91 16.60 10.38
N ILE A 82 -5.87 17.89 10.12
CA ILE A 82 -4.92 18.83 10.70
C ILE A 82 -5.61 19.69 11.77
N SER A 83 -4.86 20.17 12.76
CA SER A 83 -5.42 20.98 13.86
C SER A 83 -5.93 22.36 13.41
N ASN A 84 -5.50 22.84 12.24
CA ASN A 84 -5.93 24.10 11.64
C ASN A 84 -5.79 24.02 10.12
N SER A 85 -6.69 24.63 9.36
CA SER A 85 -6.67 24.63 7.88
C SER A 85 -6.64 26.05 7.29
N SER A 86 -6.29 27.06 8.09
CA SER A 86 -6.04 28.41 7.60
C SER A 86 -4.69 28.45 6.88
N PRO A 87 -4.60 28.91 5.62
CA PRO A 87 -3.35 28.92 4.87
C PRO A 87 -2.26 29.80 5.52
N TYR A 88 -2.65 30.73 6.38
CA TYR A 88 -1.71 31.56 7.14
C TYR A 88 -1.13 30.88 8.38
N VAL A 89 -1.70 29.75 8.82
CA VAL A 89 -1.31 29.01 10.03
C VAL A 89 -0.79 27.62 9.68
N LEU A 90 -1.56 26.86 8.90
CA LEU A 90 -1.27 25.48 8.56
C LEU A 90 -2.06 25.05 7.32
N THR A 91 -1.36 24.35 6.43
CA THR A 91 -1.94 23.59 5.32
C THR A 91 -1.49 22.14 5.44
N GLY A 92 -2.30 21.21 4.92
CA GLY A 92 -1.98 19.79 4.89
C GLY A 92 -2.42 19.21 3.56
N VAL A 93 -1.59 18.38 2.97
CA VAL A 93 -1.84 17.73 1.69
C VAL A 93 -1.42 16.27 1.77
N ALA A 94 -2.20 15.37 1.18
CA ALA A 94 -1.81 13.97 0.99
C ALA A 94 -1.75 13.63 -0.50
N GLN A 95 -0.67 12.95 -0.90
CA GLN A 95 -0.40 12.60 -2.30
C GLN A 95 0.50 11.37 -2.40
N LEU A 96 0.40 10.62 -3.50
CA LEU A 96 1.28 9.48 -3.78
C LEU A 96 2.58 9.95 -4.44
N TYR A 97 3.68 9.32 -4.08
CA TYR A 97 5.02 9.61 -4.59
C TYR A 97 5.70 8.34 -5.09
N TYR A 98 6.51 8.51 -6.14
CA TYR A 98 7.55 7.57 -6.56
C TYR A 98 8.92 8.23 -6.32
N GLY A 99 9.65 7.75 -5.31
CA GLY A 99 10.84 8.44 -4.83
C GLY A 99 10.50 9.89 -4.43
N ALA A 100 11.14 10.86 -5.08
CA ALA A 100 10.86 12.29 -4.88
C ALA A 100 9.82 12.87 -5.86
N THR A 101 9.24 12.05 -6.75
CA THR A 101 8.31 12.51 -7.80
C THR A 101 6.88 12.32 -7.35
N ALA A 102 6.10 13.41 -7.34
CA ALA A 102 4.67 13.37 -7.10
C ALA A 102 3.93 12.65 -8.24
N MET A 103 3.05 11.71 -7.88
CA MET A 103 2.31 10.86 -8.81
C MET A 103 0.83 11.22 -8.77
N GLY A 104 0.45 12.22 -9.55
CA GLY A 104 -0.94 12.58 -9.83
C GLY A 104 -1.63 13.51 -8.83
N GLY A 105 -2.93 13.32 -8.63
CA GLY A 105 -3.77 14.21 -7.84
C GLY A 105 -3.41 14.22 -6.35
N GLU A 106 -3.75 15.30 -5.67
CA GLU A 106 -3.58 15.46 -4.23
C GLU A 106 -4.91 15.77 -3.55
N VAL A 107 -4.99 15.52 -2.23
CA VAL A 107 -6.12 15.97 -1.41
C VAL A 107 -5.64 16.94 -0.34
N GLU A 108 -6.30 18.09 -0.28
CA GLU A 108 -6.14 19.03 0.82
C GLU A 108 -6.82 18.48 2.09
N LEU A 109 -6.15 18.61 3.23
CA LEU A 109 -6.64 18.16 4.52
C LEU A 109 -7.35 19.29 5.26
N GLY A 110 -8.53 18.98 5.78
CA GLY A 110 -9.28 19.87 6.65
C GLY A 110 -9.09 19.57 8.14
N THR A 111 -9.88 20.26 8.96
CA THR A 111 -9.97 20.03 10.42
C THR A 111 -10.97 18.94 10.82
N SER A 112 -11.74 18.43 9.86
CA SER A 112 -12.69 17.33 10.03
C SER A 112 -12.06 16.01 9.64
N ALA A 113 -12.32 14.95 10.41
CA ALA A 113 -11.83 13.61 10.10
C ALA A 113 -12.74 12.94 9.05
N VAL A 114 -12.51 13.26 7.77
CA VAL A 114 -13.29 12.76 6.63
C VAL A 114 -12.38 11.94 5.72
N ALA A 115 -12.88 10.80 5.25
CA ALA A 115 -12.18 9.99 4.25
C ALA A 115 -12.28 10.65 2.88
N GLN A 116 -11.14 10.86 2.23
CA GLN A 116 -11.03 11.48 0.90
C GLN A 116 -10.32 10.55 -0.06
N THR A 117 -10.73 10.55 -1.32
CA THR A 117 -10.17 9.70 -2.37
C THR A 117 -9.49 10.56 -3.43
N PHE A 118 -8.31 10.13 -3.85
CA PHE A 118 -7.64 10.66 -5.03
C PHE A 118 -7.08 9.52 -5.86
N ASN A 119 -7.08 9.74 -7.17
CA ASN A 119 -6.57 8.80 -8.14
C ASN A 119 -5.18 9.24 -8.58
N ASP A 120 -4.31 8.27 -8.76
CA ASP A 120 -3.09 8.50 -9.49
C ASP A 120 -3.43 8.74 -10.98
N VAL A 121 -2.54 9.42 -11.70
CA VAL A 121 -2.62 9.58 -13.17
C VAL A 121 -1.32 9.18 -13.87
N GLY A 122 -0.46 8.46 -13.16
CA GLY A 122 0.89 8.11 -13.59
C GLY A 122 0.99 6.70 -14.15
N TYR A 123 2.10 6.45 -14.84
CA TYR A 123 2.48 5.09 -15.25
C TYR A 123 3.18 4.37 -14.10
N TRP A 124 2.74 3.14 -13.79
CA TRP A 124 3.32 2.30 -12.75
C TRP A 124 3.90 1.01 -13.33
N ASP A 125 5.21 0.85 -13.16
CA ASP A 125 5.91 -0.41 -13.30
C ASP A 125 6.25 -0.98 -11.91
N ARG A 126 6.88 -2.15 -11.88
CA ARG A 126 7.20 -2.83 -10.62
C ARG A 126 8.18 -2.03 -9.75
N ASP A 127 9.15 -1.39 -10.37
CA ASP A 127 10.16 -0.59 -9.67
C ASP A 127 9.52 0.62 -9.02
N ARG A 128 8.61 1.29 -9.73
CA ARG A 128 7.84 2.41 -9.20
C ARG A 128 6.94 2.01 -8.05
N LEU A 129 6.21 0.91 -8.20
CA LEU A 129 5.38 0.36 -7.13
C LEU A 129 6.20 0.07 -5.87
N SER A 130 7.39 -0.54 -6.01
CA SER A 130 8.23 -0.88 -4.85
C SER A 130 8.68 0.33 -4.03
N GLN A 131 8.68 1.52 -4.64
CA GLN A 131 9.06 2.78 -4.01
C GLN A 131 7.85 3.69 -3.73
N LEU A 132 6.63 3.21 -4.01
CA LEU A 132 5.39 3.96 -3.78
C LEU A 132 5.29 4.35 -2.31
N THR A 133 5.05 5.63 -2.08
CA THR A 133 4.88 6.18 -0.74
C THR A 133 3.70 7.14 -0.75
N LEU A 134 2.82 7.04 0.24
CA LEU A 134 1.85 8.09 0.53
C LEU A 134 2.52 9.12 1.44
N LEU A 135 2.73 10.33 0.94
CA LEU A 135 3.26 11.44 1.74
C LEU A 135 2.10 12.32 2.21
N ILE A 136 2.04 12.52 3.53
CA ILE A 136 1.18 13.52 4.15
C ILE A 136 2.06 14.68 4.59
N THR A 137 1.97 15.80 3.88
CA THR A 137 2.82 16.97 4.10
C THR A 137 2.01 18.08 4.73
N CYS A 138 2.46 18.56 5.89
CA CYS A 138 1.88 19.66 6.62
C CYS A 138 2.85 20.85 6.62
N THR A 139 2.43 21.99 6.08
CA THR A 139 3.26 23.19 5.96
C THR A 139 2.71 24.32 6.83
N ARG A 140 3.56 24.84 7.72
CA ARG A 140 3.24 25.99 8.57
C ARG A 140 3.12 27.25 7.72
N GLY A 141 2.15 28.08 8.05
CA GLY A 141 2.04 29.42 7.49
C GLY A 141 3.01 30.41 8.16
N VAL A 142 2.73 31.70 7.99
CA VAL A 142 3.54 32.80 8.54
C VAL A 142 3.06 33.27 9.91
N MET A 143 1.90 32.82 10.37
CA MET A 143 1.31 33.19 11.66
C MET A 143 1.43 32.05 12.68
N GLY A 144 1.75 32.43 13.93
CA GLY A 144 1.76 31.50 15.05
C GLY A 144 2.77 30.36 14.88
N GLY A 145 3.94 30.60 14.27
CA GLY A 145 4.95 29.57 14.03
C GLY A 145 5.38 28.79 15.28
N SER A 146 5.30 29.41 16.46
CA SER A 146 5.60 28.77 17.75
C SER A 146 4.44 27.98 18.35
N ASN A 147 3.22 28.11 17.81
CA ASN A 147 2.04 27.42 18.34
C ASN A 147 2.11 25.93 17.99
N SER A 148 1.69 25.08 18.92
CA SER A 148 1.54 23.65 18.66
C SER A 148 0.48 23.42 17.57
N GLN A 149 0.78 22.52 16.65
CA GLN A 149 -0.14 22.02 15.64
C GLN A 149 0.08 20.52 15.48
N THR A 150 -0.96 19.81 15.06
CA THR A 150 -0.95 18.36 14.96
C THR A 150 -1.54 17.87 13.64
N LEU A 151 -1.09 16.69 13.24
CA LEU A 151 -1.74 15.85 12.25
C LEU A 151 -2.28 14.62 12.97
N ARG A 152 -3.53 14.26 12.68
CA ARG A 152 -4.12 12.98 13.06
C ARG A 152 -4.33 12.13 11.82
N PHE A 153 -3.74 10.95 11.80
CA PHE A 153 -3.85 9.98 10.72
C PHE A 153 -4.62 8.75 11.21
N TYR A 154 -5.77 8.46 10.60
CA TYR A 154 -6.65 7.37 11.00
C TYR A 154 -6.38 6.09 10.21
N GLY A 155 -5.87 6.23 9.00
CA GLY A 155 -5.63 5.12 8.09
C GLY A 155 -5.71 5.53 6.64
N ALA A 156 -5.31 4.60 5.78
CA ALA A 156 -5.39 4.74 4.34
C ALA A 156 -5.76 3.39 3.71
N GLU A 157 -6.21 3.44 2.47
CA GLU A 157 -6.46 2.29 1.64
C GLU A 157 -5.91 2.58 0.25
N LEU A 158 -5.08 1.68 -0.26
CA LEU A 158 -4.56 1.73 -1.62
C LEU A 158 -5.16 0.60 -2.43
N VAL A 159 -5.96 0.95 -3.43
CA VAL A 159 -6.55 -0.02 -4.36
C VAL A 159 -5.71 -0.02 -5.62
N VAL A 160 -5.12 -1.17 -5.94
CA VAL A 160 -4.32 -1.37 -7.16
C VAL A 160 -5.11 -2.28 -8.09
N ASN A 161 -5.56 -1.73 -9.21
CA ASN A 161 -6.17 -2.51 -10.29
C ASN A 161 -5.09 -2.92 -11.29
N TYR A 162 -5.12 -4.18 -11.70
CA TYR A 162 -4.10 -4.74 -12.57
C TYR A 162 -4.64 -5.81 -13.51
N THR A 163 -3.93 -6.01 -14.62
CA THR A 163 -4.16 -7.07 -15.59
C THR A 163 -2.93 -7.96 -15.70
N GLY A 164 -3.15 -9.24 -15.99
CA GLY A 164 -2.06 -10.22 -16.05
C GLY A 164 -1.38 -10.43 -14.69
N GLY A 165 -0.14 -10.91 -14.73
CA GLY A 165 0.55 -11.43 -13.56
C GLY A 165 0.09 -12.83 -13.17
N SER A 166 1.02 -13.65 -12.66
CA SER A 166 0.64 -14.97 -12.16
C SER A 166 0.07 -14.82 -10.75
N THR A 167 -1.25 -14.85 -10.62
CA THR A 167 -1.94 -15.13 -9.34
C THR A 167 -1.86 -16.61 -8.95
N GLY A 168 -1.09 -17.40 -9.70
CA GLY A 168 -0.88 -18.81 -9.42
C GLY A 168 -0.09 -19.03 -8.13
N PRO A 169 -0.28 -20.19 -7.46
CA PRO A 169 0.51 -20.55 -6.30
C PRO A 169 2.00 -20.39 -6.60
N THR A 170 2.77 -19.95 -5.62
CA THR A 170 4.25 -19.84 -5.64
C THR A 170 4.92 -21.19 -5.98
N GLU A 171 4.16 -22.27 -6.00
CA GLU A 171 4.54 -23.61 -6.45
C GLU A 171 3.57 -24.04 -7.56
N GLN A 172 4.08 -24.12 -8.80
CA GLN A 172 3.33 -24.60 -9.96
C GLN A 172 3.86 -25.97 -10.35
N LEU A 173 2.98 -26.91 -10.69
CA LEU A 173 3.43 -28.16 -11.28
C LEU A 173 3.92 -27.90 -12.70
N MET A 174 5.20 -28.13 -12.93
CA MET A 174 5.85 -27.99 -14.23
C MET A 174 6.15 -29.37 -14.80
N LEU A 175 5.91 -29.56 -16.10
CA LEU A 175 6.35 -30.75 -16.84
C LEU A 175 7.48 -30.36 -17.79
N LYS A 176 8.56 -31.14 -17.79
CA LYS A 176 9.61 -31.00 -18.79
C LYS A 176 9.28 -31.86 -19.99
N GLN A 177 9.06 -31.24 -21.14
CA GLN A 177 8.84 -31.92 -22.42
C GLN A 177 9.84 -31.40 -23.44
N ASN A 178 10.54 -32.32 -24.13
CA ASN A 178 11.57 -31.99 -25.13
C ASN A 178 12.61 -30.95 -24.65
N GLY A 179 12.98 -31.01 -23.37
CA GLY A 179 13.96 -30.10 -22.78
C GLY A 179 13.39 -28.78 -22.23
N ALA A 180 12.17 -28.41 -22.58
CA ALA A 180 11.51 -27.19 -22.12
C ALA A 180 10.55 -27.46 -20.96
N TRP A 181 10.46 -26.51 -20.02
CA TRP A 181 9.50 -26.56 -18.93
C TRP A 181 8.19 -25.88 -19.33
N GLY A 182 7.06 -26.56 -19.13
CA GLY A 182 5.72 -26.02 -19.34
C GLY A 182 4.85 -26.19 -18.08
N ALA A 183 4.02 -25.19 -17.80
CA ALA A 183 3.09 -25.23 -16.68
C ALA A 183 1.93 -26.20 -16.95
N VAL A 184 1.54 -26.98 -15.93
CA VAL A 184 0.39 -27.88 -16.00
C VAL A 184 -0.88 -27.13 -15.65
N SER A 185 -1.84 -27.10 -16.58
CA SER A 185 -3.13 -26.42 -16.38
C SER A 185 -4.11 -27.22 -15.52
N LYS A 186 -4.09 -28.55 -15.63
CA LYS A 186 -4.99 -29.47 -14.92
C LYS A 186 -4.32 -30.81 -14.67
N VAL A 187 -4.61 -31.42 -13.53
CA VAL A 187 -4.16 -32.79 -13.20
C VAL A 187 -5.38 -33.67 -12.98
N TYR A 188 -5.34 -34.89 -13.52
CA TYR A 188 -6.38 -35.89 -13.34
C TYR A 188 -5.79 -37.16 -12.72
N LYS A 189 -6.49 -37.73 -11.74
CA LYS A 189 -6.17 -39.04 -11.15
C LYS A 189 -7.27 -40.03 -11.48
N LYS A 190 -6.90 -41.26 -11.81
CA LYS A 190 -7.86 -42.33 -12.05
C LYS A 190 -8.34 -42.90 -10.71
N VAL A 191 -9.61 -42.74 -10.39
CA VAL A 191 -10.26 -43.26 -9.17
C VAL A 191 -11.42 -44.14 -9.60
N ASN A 192 -11.39 -45.42 -9.24
CA ASN A 192 -12.41 -46.41 -9.62
C ASN A 192 -12.72 -46.42 -11.13
N GLY A 193 -11.69 -46.28 -11.96
CA GLY A 193 -11.83 -46.30 -13.42
C GLY A 193 -12.17 -44.96 -14.06
N LEU A 194 -12.55 -43.93 -13.29
CA LEU A 194 -12.91 -42.60 -13.78
C LEU A 194 -11.77 -41.60 -13.58
N TRP A 195 -11.60 -40.67 -14.52
CA TRP A 195 -10.66 -39.56 -14.38
C TRP A 195 -11.29 -38.45 -13.56
N VAL A 196 -10.68 -38.12 -12.43
CA VAL A 196 -11.14 -37.08 -11.50
C VAL A 196 -10.12 -35.95 -11.50
N GLU A 197 -10.56 -34.71 -11.76
CA GLU A 197 -9.71 -33.52 -11.69
C GLU A 197 -9.26 -33.30 -10.24
N GLN A 198 -7.98 -32.98 -10.04
CA GLN A 198 -7.37 -32.84 -8.71
C GLN A 198 -7.21 -31.36 -8.38
N SER A 199 -7.78 -30.94 -7.24
CA SER A 199 -7.67 -29.57 -6.74
C SER A 199 -6.56 -29.38 -5.70
N ASP A 200 -6.19 -30.44 -4.98
CA ASP A 200 -5.06 -30.47 -4.05
C ASP A 200 -3.87 -31.19 -4.69
N LEU A 201 -2.81 -30.43 -4.98
CA LEU A 201 -1.59 -30.95 -5.60
C LEU A 201 -0.62 -31.56 -4.59
N ALA A 202 -0.69 -31.19 -3.31
CA ALA A 202 0.20 -31.73 -2.28
C ALA A 202 -0.02 -33.23 -2.08
N GLY A 203 -1.28 -33.68 -2.18
CA GLY A 203 -1.66 -35.10 -2.10
C GLY A 203 -1.29 -35.96 -3.31
N LEU A 204 -0.68 -35.39 -4.36
CA LEU A 204 -0.21 -36.14 -5.52
C LEU A 204 1.19 -36.73 -5.34
N PHE A 205 1.98 -36.13 -4.45
CA PHE A 205 3.38 -36.49 -4.27
C PHE A 205 3.51 -37.47 -3.10
N ASP A 206 3.96 -38.68 -3.41
CA ASP A 206 4.29 -39.68 -2.40
C ASP A 206 5.52 -39.25 -1.59
N THR A 207 5.43 -39.31 -0.26
CA THR A 207 6.52 -38.98 0.67
C THR A 207 7.70 -39.94 0.56
N GLN A 208 7.55 -41.10 -0.10
CA GLN A 208 8.62 -42.05 -0.36
C GLN A 208 9.39 -41.79 -1.67
N THR A 209 8.96 -40.82 -2.48
CA THR A 209 9.63 -40.47 -3.74
C THR A 209 10.36 -39.14 -3.60
N ASN A 210 11.66 -39.13 -3.95
CA ASN A 210 12.45 -37.90 -3.97
C ASN A 210 12.12 -37.09 -5.23
N TYR A 211 11.38 -36.00 -5.07
CA TYR A 211 11.15 -35.03 -6.15
C TYR A 211 12.26 -33.99 -6.14
N VAL A 212 12.84 -33.72 -7.31
CA VAL A 212 13.86 -32.67 -7.46
C VAL A 212 13.16 -31.32 -7.45
N LYS A 213 13.48 -30.47 -6.48
CA LYS A 213 13.09 -29.06 -6.49
C LYS A 213 13.91 -28.36 -7.58
N GLY A 214 13.22 -27.95 -8.65
CA GLY A 214 13.79 -27.11 -9.72
C GLY A 214 13.87 -25.65 -9.32
#